data_AF-A0A1H4JFE4-F1
#
_entry.id   AF-A0A1H4JFE4-F1
#
_cell.length_a   1.000
_cell.length_b   1.000
_cell.length_c   1.000
_cell.angle_alpha   90.00
_cell.angle_beta   90.00
_cell.angle_gamma   90.00
#
_symmetry.space_group_name_H-M   'P 1'
#
loop_
_entity.id
_entity.type
_entity.pdbx_description
1 polymer ?
#
loop_
_entity_poly.entity_id
_entity_poly.type
_entity_poly.pdbx_seq_one_letter_code
_entity_poly.pdbx_strand_id
1 'polypeptide(L)'
;MSADGEAVAGTHAPGRPSVPSGRATLRAALPVAVAVLALHVVFVVARAALVGGLDGFVVYDGRAYFRIALDPLTRAVSDHGITFTPAYWQTRIGYPLTAWLGSLGGRHALVAAALVVVNLLAVTGIALVAACTARRLGRGVWWGAVPALWAGFLVGLGQDLTEPLAGLLLLGALVLLRSHRHLLAALALTAAALTRETTLLVAAAVLVVSLVPSRGRRTAPGWWVGTLPLAVYAGWRTW
;
A
#
# COMPACT_ATOMS: atom_id res chain seq x y z
N MET A 1 40.13 27.27 58.93
CA MET A 1 38.67 27.04 58.96
C MET A 1 38.06 27.88 57.85
N SER A 2 37.56 27.23 56.78
CA SER A 2 36.84 27.79 55.61
C SER A 2 37.67 28.72 54.69
N ALA A 3 37.58 28.72 53.36
CA ALA A 3 36.65 28.08 52.42
C ALA A 3 37.34 27.98 51.05
N ASP A 4 37.33 26.81 50.41
CA ASP A 4 37.54 26.67 48.96
C ASP A 4 36.25 26.07 48.38
N GLY A 5 35.54 26.88 47.61
CA GLY A 5 34.32 26.49 46.90
C GLY A 5 34.64 26.13 45.47
N GLU A 6 34.82 24.84 45.18
CA GLU A 6 34.85 24.31 43.82
C GLU A 6 33.41 24.26 43.25
N ALA A 7 33.15 25.12 42.27
CA ALA A 7 31.96 25.07 41.44
C ALA A 7 32.03 23.85 40.51
N VAL A 8 31.22 22.83 40.81
CA VAL A 8 31.03 21.66 39.94
C VAL A 8 30.32 22.11 38.67
N ALA A 9 31.06 22.16 37.56
CA ALA A 9 30.54 22.37 36.22
C ALA A 9 29.58 21.22 35.85
N GLY A 10 28.29 21.54 35.78
CA GLY A 10 27.25 20.62 35.32
C GLY A 10 27.50 20.21 33.88
N THR A 11 27.77 18.93 33.67
CA THR A 11 27.84 18.29 32.36
C THR A 11 26.45 18.30 31.73
N HIS A 12 26.24 19.17 30.74
CA HIS A 12 25.06 19.13 29.87
C HIS A 12 25.04 17.81 29.11
N ALA A 13 24.19 16.87 29.54
CA ALA A 13 23.84 15.72 28.73
C ALA A 13 23.26 16.20 27.38
N PRO A 14 23.75 15.72 26.23
CA PRO A 14 23.20 16.13 24.94
C PRO A 14 21.73 15.73 24.89
N GLY A 15 20.85 16.74 24.79
CA GLY A 15 19.42 16.55 24.73
C GLY A 15 19.08 15.57 23.60
N ARG A 16 18.41 14.47 23.94
CA ARG A 16 17.90 13.52 22.94
C ARG A 16 17.10 14.33 21.91
N PRO A 17 17.34 14.14 20.59
CA PRO A 17 16.59 14.87 19.58
C PRO A 17 15.09 14.63 19.81
N SER A 18 14.34 15.73 19.94
CA SER A 18 12.90 15.66 20.17
C SER A 18 12.25 14.92 19.01
N VAL A 19 11.47 13.88 19.30
CA VAL A 19 10.73 13.15 18.28
C VAL A 19 9.74 14.12 17.64
N PRO A 20 9.82 14.38 16.31
CA PRO A 20 8.92 15.31 15.66
C PRO A 20 7.47 14.88 15.85
N SER A 21 6.57 15.83 16.11
CA SER A 21 5.14 15.55 16.20
C SER A 21 4.63 14.95 14.88
N GLY A 22 3.59 14.11 14.94
CA GLY A 22 3.05 13.45 13.75
C GLY A 22 2.63 14.42 12.65
N ARG A 23 2.11 15.61 13.02
CA ARG A 23 1.75 16.67 12.07
C ARG A 23 2.98 17.28 11.39
N ALA A 24 4.07 17.49 12.13
CA ALA A 24 5.33 17.99 11.57
C ALA A 24 5.96 16.98 10.60
N THR A 25 5.93 15.68 10.94
CA THR A 25 6.39 14.62 10.03
C THR A 25 5.58 14.59 8.74
N LEU A 26 4.25 14.67 8.84
CA LEU A 26 3.37 14.66 7.66
C LEU A 26 3.63 15.87 6.75
N ARG A 27 3.75 17.08 7.32
CA ARG A 27 4.06 18.30 6.56
C ARG A 27 5.40 18.19 5.83
N ALA A 28 6.42 17.62 6.48
CA ALA A 28 7.72 17.40 5.86
C ALA A 28 7.69 16.33 4.75
N ALA A 29 6.78 15.36 4.82
CA ALA A 29 6.61 14.33 3.81
C ALA A 29 5.79 14.79 2.58
N LEU A 30 4.98 15.84 2.73
CA LEU A 30 4.07 16.31 1.68
C LEU A 30 4.78 16.69 0.36
N PRO A 31 5.93 17.39 0.35
CA PRO A 31 6.63 17.72 -0.89
C PRO A 31 7.04 16.47 -1.68
N VAL A 32 7.43 15.39 -0.99
CA VAL A 32 7.82 14.12 -1.62
C VAL A 32 6.61 13.49 -2.31
N ALA A 33 5.47 13.47 -1.61
CA ALA A 33 4.23 12.93 -2.15
C ALA A 33 3.71 13.71 -3.36
N VAL A 34 3.77 15.05 -3.29
CA VAL A 34 3.40 15.94 -4.39
C VAL A 34 4.31 15.72 -5.59
N ALA A 35 5.62 15.62 -5.39
CA ALA A 35 6.57 15.35 -6.48
C ALA A 35 6.32 13.98 -7.14
N VAL A 36 6.12 12.93 -6.33
CA VAL A 36 5.78 11.59 -6.84
C VAL A 36 4.44 11.59 -7.58
N LEU A 37 3.42 12.25 -7.04
CA LEU A 37 2.12 12.37 -7.69
C LEU A 37 2.26 13.10 -9.03
N ALA A 38 2.93 14.24 -9.06
CA ALA A 38 3.15 15.02 -10.28
C ALA A 38 3.84 14.19 -11.36
N LEU A 39 4.90 13.45 -11.01
CA LEU A 39 5.61 12.60 -11.96
C LEU A 39 4.71 11.48 -12.53
N HIS A 40 3.93 10.81 -11.68
CA HIS A 40 3.03 9.75 -12.14
C HIS A 40 1.85 10.30 -12.93
N VAL A 41 1.33 11.49 -12.59
CA VAL A 41 0.30 12.18 -13.38
C VAL A 41 0.85 12.54 -14.75
N VAL A 42 2.08 13.07 -14.85
CA VAL A 42 2.74 13.33 -16.14
C VAL A 42 2.86 12.05 -16.95
N PHE A 43 3.29 10.94 -16.33
CA PHE A 43 3.35 9.64 -17.00
C PHE A 43 1.97 9.19 -17.51
N VAL A 44 0.93 9.28 -16.68
CA VAL A 44 -0.45 8.90 -17.05
C VAL A 44 -0.97 9.77 -18.19
N VAL A 45 -0.80 11.09 -18.13
CA VAL A 45 -1.26 12.01 -19.18
C VAL A 45 -0.52 11.77 -20.48
N ALA A 46 0.80 11.64 -20.44
CA ALA A 46 1.60 11.34 -21.63
C ALA A 46 1.17 10.00 -22.25
N ARG A 47 0.96 8.97 -21.43
CA ARG A 47 0.48 7.68 -21.90
C ARG A 47 -0.92 7.77 -22.48
N ALA A 48 -1.86 8.41 -21.82
CA ALA A 48 -3.23 8.61 -22.30
C ALA A 48 -3.25 9.31 -23.66
N ALA A 49 -2.41 10.33 -23.86
CA ALA A 49 -2.27 10.99 -25.15
C ALA A 49 -1.76 10.04 -26.25
N LEU A 50 -0.85 9.13 -25.92
CA LEU A 50 -0.31 8.14 -26.86
C LEU A 50 -1.30 7.02 -27.21
N VAL A 51 -2.16 6.62 -26.28
CA VAL A 51 -3.10 5.49 -26.46
C VAL A 51 -4.55 5.92 -26.72
N GLY A 52 -4.80 7.21 -26.90
CA GLY A 52 -6.12 7.74 -27.27
C GLY A 52 -7.12 7.88 -26.13
N GLY A 53 -6.67 7.97 -24.87
CA GLY A 53 -7.51 8.17 -23.68
C GLY A 53 -7.23 7.19 -22.55
N LEU A 54 -8.03 7.26 -21.49
CA LEU A 54 -7.92 6.33 -20.35
C LEU A 54 -8.43 4.92 -20.69
N ASP A 55 -9.37 4.79 -21.63
CA ASP A 55 -9.82 3.48 -22.11
C ASP A 55 -8.68 2.69 -22.79
N GLY A 56 -7.67 3.38 -23.32
CA GLY A 56 -6.45 2.75 -23.84
C GLY A 56 -5.53 2.14 -22.77
N PHE A 57 -5.82 2.32 -21.48
CA PHE A 57 -5.16 1.62 -20.37
C PHE A 57 -5.77 0.25 -20.13
N VAL A 58 -6.99 0.01 -20.64
CA VAL A 58 -7.75 -1.22 -20.50
C VAL A 58 -7.22 -2.27 -21.50
N VAL A 59 -5.95 -2.65 -21.31
CA VAL A 59 -5.18 -3.55 -22.16
C VAL A 59 -4.53 -4.61 -21.27
N TYR A 60 -4.11 -5.73 -21.86
CA TYR A 60 -3.45 -6.83 -21.15
C TYR A 60 -4.33 -7.32 -19.97
N ASP A 61 -3.72 -7.51 -18.80
CA ASP A 61 -4.38 -7.93 -17.56
C ASP A 61 -5.36 -6.87 -17.01
N GLY A 62 -5.12 -5.57 -17.25
CA GLY A 62 -5.98 -4.46 -16.81
C GLY A 62 -7.41 -4.58 -17.32
N ARG A 63 -7.58 -5.16 -18.53
CA ARG A 63 -8.90 -5.40 -19.13
C ARG A 63 -9.76 -6.36 -18.32
N ALA A 64 -9.17 -7.35 -17.66
CA ALA A 64 -9.90 -8.25 -16.78
C ALA A 64 -10.33 -7.54 -15.49
N TYR A 65 -9.47 -6.69 -14.91
CA TYR A 65 -9.84 -5.91 -13.72
C TYR A 65 -10.89 -4.85 -14.02
N PHE A 66 -10.84 -4.18 -15.18
CA PHE A 66 -11.92 -3.33 -15.66
C PHE A 66 -13.24 -4.08 -15.73
N ARG A 67 -13.21 -5.30 -16.29
CA ARG A 67 -14.40 -6.13 -16.44
C ARG A 67 -15.02 -6.52 -15.10
N ILE A 68 -14.20 -6.87 -14.11
CA ILE A 68 -14.64 -7.15 -12.74
C ILE A 68 -15.08 -5.87 -12.03
N ALA A 69 -14.46 -4.72 -12.28
CA ALA A 69 -14.83 -3.47 -11.63
C ALA A 69 -16.20 -2.92 -12.11
N LEU A 70 -16.74 -3.41 -13.22
CA LEU A 70 -18.12 -3.17 -13.64
C LEU A 70 -19.12 -4.01 -12.84
N ASP A 71 -18.81 -5.29 -12.62
CA ASP A 71 -19.61 -6.24 -11.85
C ASP A 71 -18.69 -7.21 -11.07
N PRO A 72 -18.36 -6.91 -9.80
CA PRO A 72 -17.34 -7.65 -9.05
C PRO A 72 -17.63 -9.14 -8.87
N LEU A 73 -18.92 -9.50 -8.81
CA LEU A 73 -19.40 -10.85 -8.58
C LEU A 73 -19.90 -11.52 -9.86
N THR A 74 -19.49 -11.01 -11.02
CA THR A 74 -19.89 -11.59 -12.30
C THR A 74 -19.40 -13.04 -12.45
N ARG A 75 -20.20 -13.89 -13.07
CA ARG A 75 -19.80 -15.25 -13.50
C ARG A 75 -19.75 -15.38 -15.02
N ALA A 76 -20.06 -14.30 -15.74
CA ALA A 76 -20.06 -14.29 -17.19
C ALA A 76 -18.62 -14.39 -17.72
N VAL A 77 -18.36 -15.40 -18.54
CA VAL A 77 -17.05 -15.61 -19.18
C VAL A 77 -16.78 -14.53 -20.24
N SER A 78 -17.84 -14.06 -20.91
CA SER A 78 -17.79 -13.02 -21.95
C SER A 78 -18.92 -12.04 -21.76
N ASP A 79 -18.61 -10.74 -21.65
CA ASP A 79 -19.55 -9.62 -21.85
C ASP A 79 -18.75 -8.29 -21.93
N HIS A 80 -19.36 -7.20 -22.40
CA HIS A 80 -18.71 -5.96 -22.84
C HIS A 80 -17.54 -6.15 -23.83
N GLY A 81 -17.60 -7.20 -24.67
CA GLY A 81 -16.53 -7.52 -25.63
C GLY A 81 -15.23 -8.03 -24.97
N ILE A 82 -15.27 -8.38 -23.68
CA ILE A 82 -14.13 -8.87 -22.92
C ILE A 82 -14.42 -10.32 -22.51
N THR A 83 -13.52 -11.22 -22.91
CA THR A 83 -13.52 -12.63 -22.50
C THR A 83 -12.35 -12.90 -21.56
N PHE A 84 -12.64 -13.50 -20.40
CA PHE A 84 -11.66 -13.82 -19.37
C PHE A 84 -12.16 -15.01 -18.53
N THR A 85 -11.35 -15.50 -17.59
CA THR A 85 -11.74 -16.56 -16.65
C THR A 85 -12.11 -15.93 -15.30
N PRO A 86 -13.39 -15.72 -14.97
CA PRO A 86 -13.79 -14.96 -13.79
C PRO A 86 -13.12 -15.46 -12.50
N ALA A 87 -13.18 -16.77 -12.24
CA ALA A 87 -12.61 -17.39 -11.05
C ALA A 87 -11.11 -17.09 -10.84
N TYR A 88 -10.31 -17.02 -11.91
CA TYR A 88 -8.89 -16.69 -11.80
C TYR A 88 -8.68 -15.22 -11.43
N TRP A 89 -9.34 -14.30 -12.13
CA TRP A 89 -9.14 -12.87 -11.94
C TRP A 89 -9.80 -12.34 -10.66
N GLN A 90 -10.89 -12.96 -10.23
CA GLN A 90 -11.57 -12.65 -8.98
C GLN A 90 -10.76 -13.07 -7.75
N THR A 91 -9.74 -13.92 -7.87
CA THR A 91 -8.81 -14.16 -6.75
C THR A 91 -8.16 -12.85 -6.24
N ARG A 92 -8.06 -11.84 -7.12
CA ARG A 92 -7.49 -10.52 -6.85
C ARG A 92 -8.56 -9.42 -6.79
N ILE A 93 -9.70 -9.71 -6.16
CA ILE A 93 -10.88 -8.83 -6.10
C ILE A 93 -10.62 -7.45 -5.47
N GLY A 94 -9.60 -7.31 -4.61
CA GLY A 94 -9.37 -6.10 -3.82
C GLY A 94 -9.19 -4.84 -4.67
N TYR A 95 -8.49 -4.94 -5.80
CA TYR A 95 -8.30 -3.81 -6.72
C TYR A 95 -9.59 -3.42 -7.46
N PRO A 96 -10.23 -4.33 -8.24
CA PRO A 96 -11.44 -3.98 -8.97
C PRO A 96 -12.61 -3.62 -8.05
N LEU A 97 -12.71 -4.18 -6.83
CA LEU A 97 -13.73 -3.78 -5.86
C LEU A 97 -13.52 -2.34 -5.35
N THR A 98 -12.27 -1.93 -5.13
CA THR A 98 -11.94 -0.55 -4.74
C THR A 98 -12.31 0.41 -5.88
N ALA A 99 -12.06 0.02 -7.14
CA ALA A 99 -12.48 0.81 -8.30
C ALA A 99 -14.01 0.82 -8.50
N TRP A 100 -14.71 -0.29 -8.23
CA TRP A 100 -16.17 -0.35 -8.25
C TRP A 100 -16.79 0.64 -7.25
N LEU A 101 -16.23 0.72 -6.04
CA LEU A 101 -16.62 1.74 -5.05
C LEU A 101 -16.32 3.16 -5.56
N GLY A 102 -15.12 3.40 -6.09
CA GLY A 102 -14.71 4.70 -6.63
C GLY A 102 -15.51 5.18 -7.84
N SER A 103 -16.06 4.24 -8.62
CA SER A 103 -16.94 4.49 -9.77
C SER A 103 -18.43 4.55 -9.41
N LEU A 104 -18.76 4.65 -8.12
CA LEU A 104 -20.13 4.75 -7.61
C LEU A 104 -21.00 3.55 -7.98
N GLY A 105 -20.44 2.35 -7.82
CA GLY A 105 -21.12 1.09 -8.05
C GLY A 105 -20.91 0.53 -9.46
N GLY A 106 -19.71 0.70 -10.04
CA GLY A 106 -19.39 0.11 -11.35
C GLY A 106 -19.96 0.88 -12.55
N ARG A 107 -20.22 2.18 -12.41
CA ARG A 107 -20.74 2.99 -13.52
C ARG A 107 -19.72 2.98 -14.66
N HIS A 108 -20.13 2.46 -15.81
CA HIS A 108 -19.25 2.20 -16.94
C HIS A 108 -18.35 3.39 -17.31
N ALA A 109 -18.91 4.59 -17.39
CA ALA A 109 -18.18 5.82 -17.73
C ALA A 109 -17.11 6.25 -16.71
N LEU A 110 -17.12 5.69 -15.49
CA LEU A 110 -16.21 6.07 -14.40
C LEU A 110 -15.19 4.98 -14.06
N VAL A 111 -15.39 3.72 -14.47
CA VAL A 111 -14.55 2.60 -14.03
C VAL A 111 -13.09 2.76 -14.47
N ALA A 112 -12.83 3.11 -15.73
CA ALA A 112 -11.47 3.31 -16.22
C ALA A 112 -10.74 4.40 -15.42
N ALA A 113 -11.41 5.55 -15.20
CA ALA A 113 -10.86 6.62 -14.38
C ALA A 113 -10.64 6.18 -12.92
N ALA A 114 -11.56 5.42 -12.33
CA ALA A 114 -11.46 4.93 -10.97
C ALA A 114 -10.24 4.01 -10.78
N LEU A 115 -9.97 3.11 -11.72
CA LEU A 115 -8.80 2.21 -11.70
C LEU A 115 -7.48 3.00 -11.65
N VAL A 116 -7.34 3.99 -12.55
CA VAL A 116 -6.17 4.86 -12.62
C VAL A 116 -6.03 5.70 -11.35
N VAL A 117 -7.12 6.30 -10.87
CA VAL A 117 -7.13 7.12 -9.65
C VAL A 117 -6.73 6.29 -8.43
N VAL A 118 -7.25 5.07 -8.28
CA VAL A 118 -6.87 4.17 -7.18
C VAL A 118 -5.36 3.91 -7.19
N ASN A 119 -4.78 3.64 -8.35
CA ASN A 119 -3.34 3.41 -8.46
C ASN A 119 -2.50 4.68 -8.22
N LEU A 120 -2.95 5.85 -8.70
CA LEU A 120 -2.30 7.13 -8.40
C LEU A 120 -2.29 7.42 -6.89
N LEU A 121 -3.45 7.25 -6.23
CA LEU A 121 -3.56 7.40 -4.78
C LEU A 121 -2.67 6.38 -4.06
N ALA A 122 -2.56 5.17 -4.58
CA ALA A 122 -1.72 4.14 -3.99
C ALA A 122 -0.22 4.51 -4.03
N VAL A 123 0.33 4.91 -5.18
CA VAL A 123 1.75 5.32 -5.28
C VAL A 123 2.05 6.57 -4.47
N THR A 124 1.14 7.54 -4.43
CA THR A 124 1.27 8.72 -3.57
C THR A 124 1.22 8.35 -2.09
N GLY A 125 0.33 7.43 -1.71
CA GLY A 125 0.25 6.88 -0.37
C GLY A 125 1.54 6.17 0.04
N ILE A 126 2.13 5.38 -0.87
CA ILE A 126 3.42 4.70 -0.64
C ILE A 126 4.49 5.75 -0.33
N ALA A 127 4.58 6.81 -1.14
CA ALA A 127 5.54 7.89 -0.92
C ALA A 127 5.36 8.56 0.44
N LEU A 128 4.12 8.88 0.83
CA LEU A 128 3.81 9.49 2.12
C LEU A 128 4.20 8.60 3.30
N VAL A 129 3.75 7.35 3.28
CA VAL A 129 4.00 6.39 4.37
C VAL A 129 5.50 6.10 4.49
N ALA A 130 6.18 5.89 3.36
CA ALA A 130 7.61 5.65 3.34
C ALA A 130 8.42 6.88 3.79
N ALA A 131 8.05 8.10 3.37
CA ALA A 131 8.70 9.34 3.80
C ALA A 131 8.53 9.59 5.31
N CYS A 132 7.32 9.38 5.83
CA CYS A 132 7.05 9.47 7.27
C CYS A 132 7.88 8.44 8.05
N THR A 133 7.98 7.21 7.53
CA THR A 133 8.77 6.14 8.14
C THR A 133 10.25 6.46 8.12
N ALA A 134 10.79 6.92 6.99
CA ALA A 134 12.17 7.34 6.86
C ALA A 134 12.52 8.46 7.86
N ARG A 135 11.65 9.47 8.00
CA ARG A 135 11.85 10.55 8.96
C ARG A 135 11.87 10.06 10.41
N ARG A 136 10.98 9.13 10.78
CA ARG A 136 10.98 8.50 12.12
C ARG A 136 12.26 7.70 12.39
N LEU A 137 12.89 7.18 11.34
CA LEU A 137 14.18 6.48 11.40
C LEU A 137 15.38 7.44 11.31
N GLY A 138 15.18 8.76 11.42
CA GLY A 138 16.26 9.75 11.34
C GLY A 138 16.82 9.98 9.93
N ARG A 139 16.15 9.47 8.89
CA ARG A 139 16.56 9.64 7.49
C ARG A 139 15.83 10.81 6.82
N GLY A 140 16.35 11.24 5.67
CA GLY A 140 15.70 12.24 4.82
C GLY A 140 14.33 11.77 4.32
N VAL A 141 13.35 12.67 4.22
CA VAL A 141 11.99 12.36 3.76
C VAL A 141 11.96 11.83 2.32
N TRP A 142 12.92 12.23 1.49
CA TRP A 142 13.04 11.81 0.09
C TRP A 142 13.30 10.32 -0.10
N TRP A 143 13.72 9.59 0.95
CA TRP A 143 13.72 8.12 0.93
C TRP A 143 12.34 7.53 0.68
N GLY A 144 11.25 8.29 0.91
CA GLY A 144 9.90 7.88 0.54
C GLY A 144 9.67 7.75 -0.97
N ALA A 145 10.44 8.46 -1.80
CA ALA A 145 10.32 8.36 -3.25
C ALA A 145 10.88 7.03 -3.76
N VAL A 146 11.87 6.42 -3.11
CA VAL A 146 12.53 5.19 -3.57
C VAL A 146 11.55 4.04 -3.84
N PRO A 147 10.70 3.61 -2.88
CA PRO A 147 9.72 2.56 -3.18
C PRO A 147 8.62 3.05 -4.13
N ALA A 148 8.25 4.32 -4.09
CA ALA A 148 7.16 4.86 -4.90
C ALA A 148 7.53 5.00 -6.39
N LEU A 149 8.81 5.15 -6.70
CA LEU A 149 9.36 5.26 -8.06
C LEU A 149 9.89 3.93 -8.61
N TRP A 150 9.58 2.82 -7.95
CA TRP A 150 9.95 1.50 -8.45
C TRP A 150 9.31 1.25 -9.82
N ALA A 151 10.11 0.83 -10.79
CA ALA A 151 9.70 0.71 -12.20
C ALA A 151 8.47 -0.17 -12.42
N GLY A 152 8.26 -1.21 -11.61
CA GLY A 152 7.07 -2.05 -11.75
C GLY A 152 5.76 -1.35 -11.34
N PHE A 153 5.80 -0.29 -10.54
CA PHE A 153 4.61 0.55 -10.32
C PHE A 153 4.29 1.44 -11.51
N LEU A 154 5.27 1.86 -12.31
CA LEU A 154 5.01 2.55 -13.59
C LEU A 154 4.31 1.61 -14.57
N VAL A 155 4.76 0.36 -14.65
CA VAL A 155 4.09 -0.68 -15.46
C VAL A 155 2.68 -0.93 -14.93
N GLY A 156 2.53 -1.06 -13.61
CA GLY A 156 1.24 -1.24 -12.96
C GLY A 156 0.25 -0.10 -13.21
N LEU A 157 0.71 1.14 -13.17
CA LEU A 157 -0.09 2.32 -13.52
C LEU A 157 -0.45 2.39 -15.00
N GLY A 158 0.46 1.96 -15.88
CA GLY A 158 0.21 2.01 -17.31
C GLY A 158 -0.79 0.96 -17.82
N GLN A 159 -1.00 -0.12 -17.07
CA GLN A 159 -1.81 -1.27 -17.48
C GLN A 159 -2.92 -1.61 -16.48
N ASP A 160 -3.28 -0.67 -15.58
CA ASP A 160 -4.26 -0.86 -14.51
C ASP A 160 -4.11 -2.19 -13.76
N LEU A 161 -2.92 -2.41 -13.20
CA LEU A 161 -2.61 -3.61 -12.43
C LEU A 161 -2.78 -3.38 -10.92
N THR A 162 -2.76 -4.49 -10.19
CA THR A 162 -3.01 -4.58 -8.74
C THR A 162 -1.86 -4.07 -7.85
N GLU A 163 -0.66 -3.99 -8.42
CA GLU A 163 0.60 -3.84 -7.69
C GLU A 163 0.65 -2.60 -6.82
N PRO A 164 0.30 -1.39 -7.31
CA PRO A 164 0.38 -0.18 -6.50
C PRO A 164 -0.48 -0.26 -5.24
N LEU A 165 -1.75 -0.66 -5.38
CA LEU A 165 -2.68 -0.79 -4.25
C LEU A 165 -2.20 -1.86 -3.25
N ALA A 166 -1.80 -3.04 -3.76
CA ALA A 166 -1.24 -4.10 -2.91
C ALA A 166 0.01 -3.63 -2.15
N GLY A 167 0.90 -2.88 -2.82
CA GLY A 167 2.11 -2.30 -2.24
C GLY A 167 1.80 -1.32 -1.11
N LEU A 168 0.82 -0.43 -1.30
CA LEU A 168 0.38 0.51 -0.25
C LEU A 168 -0.17 -0.25 0.97
N LEU A 169 -1.08 -1.19 0.74
CA LEU A 169 -1.71 -1.96 1.81
C LEU A 169 -0.66 -2.77 2.60
N LEU A 170 0.29 -3.40 1.89
CA LEU A 170 1.38 -4.15 2.49
C LEU A 170 2.32 -3.25 3.32
N LEU A 171 2.75 -2.11 2.76
CA LEU A 171 3.60 -1.15 3.48
C LEU A 171 2.88 -0.61 4.73
N GLY A 172 1.60 -0.26 4.59
CA GLY A 172 0.76 0.17 5.69
C GLY A 172 0.66 -0.89 6.80
N ALA A 173 0.45 -2.16 6.43
CA ALA A 173 0.42 -3.26 7.39
C ALA A 173 1.73 -3.39 8.17
N LEU A 174 2.89 -3.28 7.51
CA LEU A 174 4.20 -3.34 8.17
C LEU A 174 4.39 -2.19 9.17
N VAL A 175 3.91 -0.97 8.84
CA VAL A 175 3.94 0.19 9.75
C VAL A 175 3.00 -0.02 10.95
N LEU A 176 1.82 -0.61 10.72
CA LEU A 176 0.84 -0.92 11.77
C LEU A 176 1.34 -2.02 12.72
N LEU A 177 2.00 -3.05 12.19
CA LEU A 177 2.69 -4.08 12.98
C LEU A 177 3.73 -3.46 13.90
N ARG A 178 4.58 -2.56 13.37
CA ARG A 178 5.58 -1.84 14.18
C ARG A 178 4.96 -0.94 15.25
N SER A 179 3.72 -0.51 15.04
CA SER A 179 2.97 0.32 15.99
C SER A 179 2.10 -0.49 16.93
N HIS A 180 2.26 -1.83 16.96
CA HIS A 180 1.45 -2.77 17.75
C HIS A 180 -0.07 -2.70 17.49
N ARG A 181 -0.50 -2.14 16.34
CA ARG A 181 -1.90 -2.08 15.93
C ARG A 181 -2.29 -3.34 15.15
N HIS A 182 -2.23 -4.48 15.83
CA HIS A 182 -2.32 -5.81 15.21
C HIS A 182 -3.62 -6.04 14.43
N LEU A 183 -4.76 -5.51 14.90
CA LEU A 183 -6.03 -5.65 14.20
C LEU A 183 -5.99 -4.95 12.83
N LEU A 184 -5.59 -3.68 12.81
CA LEU A 184 -5.49 -2.91 11.58
C LEU A 184 -4.43 -3.51 10.64
N ALA A 185 -3.34 -4.04 11.18
CA ALA A 185 -2.32 -4.75 10.38
C ALA A 185 -2.89 -6.01 9.71
N ALA A 186 -3.66 -6.82 10.44
CA ALA A 186 -4.29 -8.02 9.91
C ALA A 186 -5.32 -7.68 8.81
N LEU A 187 -6.12 -6.63 9.02
CA LEU A 187 -7.06 -6.13 8.01
C LEU A 187 -6.33 -5.64 6.77
N ALA A 188 -5.26 -4.86 6.93
CA ALA A 188 -4.45 -4.37 5.82
C ALA A 188 -3.74 -5.50 5.05
N LEU A 189 -3.19 -6.52 5.74
CA LEU A 189 -2.63 -7.71 5.09
C LEU A 189 -3.69 -8.52 4.36
N THR A 190 -4.89 -8.64 4.92
CA THR A 190 -6.00 -9.35 4.26
C THR A 190 -6.42 -8.62 2.99
N ALA A 191 -6.59 -7.30 3.05
CA ALA A 191 -6.86 -6.48 1.88
C ALA A 191 -5.74 -6.56 0.84
N ALA A 192 -4.47 -6.55 1.28
CA ALA A 192 -3.32 -6.73 0.39
C ALA A 192 -3.36 -8.10 -0.30
N ALA A 193 -3.68 -9.17 0.43
CA ALA A 193 -3.78 -10.53 -0.10
C ALA A 193 -4.89 -10.68 -1.14
N LEU A 194 -6.06 -10.10 -0.87
CA LEU A 194 -7.18 -10.05 -1.81
C LEU A 194 -6.91 -9.12 -2.99
N THR A 195 -5.91 -8.23 -2.91
CA THR A 195 -5.49 -7.37 -4.02
C THR A 195 -4.42 -8.07 -4.87
N ARG A 196 -3.50 -8.77 -4.22
CA ARG A 196 -2.43 -9.54 -4.86
C ARG A 196 -1.93 -10.64 -3.93
N GLU A 197 -2.00 -11.86 -4.40
CA GLU A 197 -1.67 -13.08 -3.65
C GLU A 197 -0.20 -13.18 -3.26
N THR A 198 0.72 -12.52 -3.98
CA THR A 198 2.14 -12.50 -3.63
C THR A 198 2.39 -11.86 -2.26
N THR A 199 1.48 -11.01 -1.79
CA THR A 199 1.56 -10.42 -0.43
C THR A 199 1.29 -11.43 0.68
N LEU A 200 0.69 -12.59 0.38
CA LEU A 200 0.51 -13.70 1.33
C LEU A 200 1.84 -14.23 1.88
N LEU A 201 2.94 -14.07 1.14
CA LEU A 201 4.28 -14.40 1.63
C LEU A 201 4.62 -13.64 2.92
N VAL A 202 4.19 -12.38 3.03
CA VAL A 202 4.40 -11.58 4.24
C VAL A 202 3.47 -12.03 5.36
N ALA A 203 2.21 -12.39 5.06
CA ALA A 203 1.30 -12.96 6.05
C ALA A 203 1.84 -14.28 6.62
N ALA A 204 2.37 -15.16 5.76
CA ALA A 204 3.04 -16.39 6.16
C ALA A 204 4.28 -16.12 7.02
N ALA A 205 5.11 -15.15 6.65
CA ALA A 205 6.27 -14.74 7.45
C ALA A 205 5.84 -14.22 8.84
N VAL A 206 4.77 -13.41 8.92
CA VAL A 206 4.21 -12.94 10.20
C VAL A 206 3.73 -14.11 11.04
N LEU A 207 3.04 -15.09 10.45
CA LEU A 207 2.60 -16.29 11.16
C LEU A 207 3.80 -17.06 11.74
N VAL A 208 4.81 -17.36 10.91
CA VAL A 208 6.03 -18.06 11.35
C VAL A 208 6.69 -17.32 12.51
N VAL A 209 6.90 -16.00 12.37
CA VAL A 209 7.51 -15.18 13.43
C VAL A 209 6.69 -15.17 14.72
N SER A 210 5.37 -15.28 14.63
CA SER A 210 4.47 -15.32 15.79
C SER A 210 4.50 -16.66 16.53
N LEU A 211 4.86 -17.75 15.85
CA LEU A 211 4.92 -19.11 16.42
C LEU A 211 6.30 -19.46 16.97
N VAL A 212 7.36 -18.80 16.52
CA VAL A 212 8.74 -19.07 16.99
C VAL A 212 8.91 -18.55 18.43
N PRO A 213 9.19 -19.44 19.42
CA PRO A 213 9.44 -19.04 20.79
C PRO A 213 10.65 -18.12 20.83
N SER A 214 10.45 -16.88 21.27
CA SER A 214 11.51 -15.88 21.28
C SER A 214 11.79 -15.43 22.71
N ARG A 215 12.89 -15.93 23.28
CA ARG A 215 13.43 -15.47 24.57
C ARG A 215 13.74 -13.98 24.45
N GLY A 216 12.99 -13.14 25.17
CA GLY A 216 13.21 -11.69 25.23
C GLY A 216 12.39 -10.81 24.27
N ARG A 217 11.55 -11.38 23.38
CA ARG A 217 10.63 -10.55 22.57
C ARG A 217 9.37 -10.25 23.37
N ARG A 218 9.30 -9.05 23.95
CA ARG A 218 8.12 -8.60 24.73
C ARG A 218 6.85 -8.36 23.89
N THR A 219 6.93 -8.35 22.55
CA THR A 219 5.82 -7.91 21.69
C THR A 219 5.77 -8.58 20.31
N ALA A 220 5.77 -9.92 20.25
CA ALA A 220 5.44 -10.60 18.99
C ALA A 220 3.97 -10.33 18.59
N PRO A 221 3.65 -10.19 17.28
CA PRO A 221 2.27 -10.17 16.84
C PRO A 221 1.57 -11.50 17.20
N GLY A 222 0.26 -11.45 17.40
CA GLY A 222 -0.51 -12.69 17.59
C GLY A 222 -0.51 -13.52 16.30
N TRP A 223 -0.46 -14.85 16.41
CA TRP A 223 -0.48 -15.76 15.25
C TRP A 223 -1.63 -15.47 14.28
N TRP A 224 -2.79 -15.05 14.80
CA TRP A 224 -3.97 -14.67 14.04
C TRP A 224 -3.72 -13.54 13.02
N VAL A 225 -2.73 -12.67 13.24
CA VAL A 225 -2.40 -11.58 12.30
C VAL A 225 -1.87 -12.13 10.98
N GLY A 226 -1.12 -13.24 11.03
CA GLY A 226 -0.64 -13.93 9.83
C GLY A 226 -1.65 -14.96 9.29
N THR A 227 -2.41 -15.62 10.17
CA THR A 227 -3.40 -16.63 9.75
C THR A 227 -4.63 -16.02 9.07
N LEU A 228 -5.11 -14.87 9.53
CA LEU A 228 -6.34 -14.27 8.98
C LEU A 228 -6.25 -14.00 7.46
N PRO A 229 -5.21 -13.34 6.91
CA PRO A 229 -5.08 -13.16 5.47
C PRO A 229 -5.05 -14.47 4.68
N LEU A 230 -4.34 -15.49 5.21
CA LEU A 230 -4.23 -16.80 4.57
C LEU A 230 -5.59 -17.50 4.52
N ALA A 231 -6.32 -17.52 5.64
CA ALA A 231 -7.62 -18.16 5.76
C ALA A 231 -8.67 -17.46 4.89
N VAL A 232 -8.73 -16.13 4.94
CA VAL A 232 -9.67 -15.34 4.13
C VAL A 232 -9.39 -15.52 2.64
N TYR A 233 -8.14 -15.46 2.21
CA TYR A 233 -7.79 -15.67 0.80
C TYR A 233 -8.10 -17.10 0.34
N ALA A 234 -7.80 -18.11 1.18
CA ALA A 234 -8.13 -19.50 0.88
C ALA A 234 -9.64 -19.71 0.74
N GLY A 235 -10.45 -19.15 1.65
CA GLY A 235 -11.91 -19.19 1.56
C GLY A 235 -12.43 -18.46 0.32
N TRP A 236 -11.90 -17.28 0.03
CA TRP A 236 -12.30 -16.52 -1.15
C TRP A 236 -12.02 -17.26 -2.47
N ARG A 237 -10.91 -17.99 -2.57
CA ARG A 237 -10.58 -18.82 -3.74
C ARG A 237 -11.57 -19.97 -4.01
N THR A 238 -12.47 -20.28 -3.08
CA THR A 238 -13.48 -21.34 -3.27
C THR A 238 -14.79 -20.84 -3.88
N TRP A 239 -14.96 -19.52 -3.99
CA TRP A 239 -16.10 -18.88 -4.63
C TRP A 239 -15.96 -18.89 -6.16
#